data_AF-A0A8H8U945-F1
#
_entry.id   AF-A0A8H8U945-F1
#
_cell.length_a   1.000
_cell.length_b   1.000
_cell.length_c   1.000
_cell.angle_alpha   90.00
_cell.angle_beta   90.00
_cell.angle_gamma   90.00
#
_symmetry.space_group_name_H-M   'P 1'
#
loop_
_entity.id
_entity.type
_entity.pdbx_description
1 polymer ?
#
loop_
_entity_poly.entity_id
_entity_poly.type
_entity_poly.pdbx_seq_one_letter_code
_entity_poly.pdbx_strand_id
1 'polypeptide(L)'
;MANILFDDLTKILRDRDIPFDRDAIRSALNDPESQTAIREWMEEYLGPDTLLTKDEAALYATLSKSGEAERLAAQDLSSIQGLNDTEIQDAIEELKRSTAAIEKQSEALKSQQNAMSALVKNEKRTRQSRTQTSNSQLKKWNAQKGHVSKAIEELSQSLAYQSADLEQQRKASEASVKQTVDDILRSDDKLLASLQKLASDLDPIQSDDDKAISRIKDLCARLIKHTVEGIRTKLDRIYLHALQNSARSEEPDSQETTDLQEELESLYSEILPVAQMSAEQQFLQPALKAIAAADGQGQERAAIAVEYVCRPSNISTQS
;
A
#
# COMPACT_ATOMS: atom_id res chain seq x y z
N MET A 1 89.26 28.96 98.80
CA MET A 1 87.89 29.51 98.59
C MET A 1 87.91 30.85 97.86
N ALA A 2 88.89 31.73 98.10
CA ALA A 2 89.03 33.01 97.39
C ALA A 2 89.08 32.87 95.84
N ASN A 3 89.81 31.90 95.29
CA ASN A 3 89.93 31.73 93.84
C ASN A 3 88.62 31.33 93.13
N ILE A 4 87.68 30.67 93.80
CA ILE A 4 86.41 30.24 93.20
C ILE A 4 85.44 31.43 93.08
N LEU A 5 85.39 32.27 94.13
CA LEU A 5 84.64 33.53 94.12
C LEU A 5 85.18 34.51 93.06
N PHE A 6 86.50 34.54 92.87
CA PHE A 6 87.13 35.36 91.85
C PHE A 6 86.74 34.89 90.43
N ASP A 7 86.72 33.58 90.19
CA ASP A 7 86.33 33.05 88.87
C ASP A 7 84.84 33.24 88.57
N ASP A 8 83.94 33.09 89.55
CA ASP A 8 82.51 33.37 89.35
C ASP A 8 82.23 34.86 89.14
N LEU A 9 82.85 35.75 89.93
CA LEU A 9 82.72 37.22 89.74
C LEU A 9 83.22 37.64 88.37
N THR A 10 84.41 37.18 87.97
CA THR A 10 85.00 37.58 86.69
C THR A 10 84.27 36.99 85.50
N LYS A 11 83.58 35.85 85.67
CA LYS A 11 82.69 35.27 84.67
C LYS A 11 81.42 36.10 84.51
N ILE A 12 80.75 36.47 85.60
CA ILE A 12 79.52 37.30 85.54
C ILE A 12 79.82 38.69 84.95
N LEU A 13 80.94 39.31 85.34
CA LEU A 13 81.36 40.63 84.82
C LEU A 13 81.77 40.57 83.34
N ARG A 14 82.43 39.48 82.91
CA ARG A 14 82.81 39.27 81.50
C ARG A 14 81.60 38.92 80.62
N ASP A 15 80.68 38.12 81.13
CA ASP A 15 79.47 37.73 80.42
C ASP A 15 78.54 38.93 80.16
N ARG A 16 78.76 40.07 80.84
CA ARG A 16 77.94 41.29 80.73
C ARG A 16 78.72 42.55 80.33
N ASP A 17 79.97 42.40 79.89
CA ASP A 17 80.83 43.45 79.30
C ASP A 17 81.06 44.69 80.20
N ILE A 18 81.16 44.46 81.52
CA ILE A 18 81.49 45.50 82.49
C ILE A 18 83.01 45.62 82.58
N PRO A 19 83.64 46.79 82.38
CA PRO A 19 85.09 46.94 82.46
C PRO A 19 85.54 46.79 83.93
N PHE A 20 86.47 45.86 84.20
CA PHE A 20 86.99 45.62 85.54
C PHE A 20 88.52 45.50 85.56
N ASP A 21 89.13 46.03 86.64
CA ASP A 21 90.56 45.89 86.92
C ASP A 21 90.82 44.62 87.74
N ARG A 22 91.50 43.65 87.11
CA ARG A 22 91.79 42.34 87.69
C ARG A 22 92.71 42.41 88.90
N ASP A 23 93.60 43.39 88.95
CA ASP A 23 94.59 43.49 90.03
C ASP A 23 93.98 44.14 91.27
N ALA A 24 93.03 45.08 91.09
CA ALA A 24 92.26 45.67 92.18
C ALA A 24 91.35 44.65 92.89
N ILE A 25 90.65 43.81 92.11
CA ILE A 25 89.78 42.76 92.65
C ILE A 25 90.59 41.68 93.36
N ARG A 26 91.75 41.28 92.81
CA ARG A 26 92.64 40.31 93.47
C ARG A 26 93.24 40.85 94.77
N SER A 27 93.54 42.16 94.82
CA SER A 27 94.02 42.82 96.04
C SER A 27 92.93 42.88 97.12
N ALA A 28 91.70 43.27 96.75
CA ALA A 28 90.56 43.33 97.66
C ALA A 28 90.13 41.95 98.19
N LEU A 29 90.33 40.89 97.40
CA LEU A 29 89.98 39.53 97.79
C LEU A 29 91.05 38.84 98.66
N ASN A 30 92.21 39.46 98.91
CA ASN A 30 93.19 38.91 99.86
C ASN A 30 92.86 39.28 101.32
N ASP A 31 91.92 40.19 101.55
CA ASP A 31 91.45 40.56 102.89
C ASP A 31 90.20 39.73 103.30
N PRO A 32 90.22 39.01 104.44
CA PRO A 32 89.14 38.10 104.84
C PRO A 32 87.80 38.77 105.15
N GLU A 33 87.78 40.01 105.65
CA GLU A 33 86.53 40.76 105.90
C GLU A 33 85.90 41.21 104.57
N SER A 34 86.74 41.67 103.64
CA SER A 34 86.32 42.07 102.29
C SER A 34 85.72 40.92 101.48
N GLN A 35 86.18 39.67 101.67
CA GLN A 35 85.61 38.50 100.97
C GLN A 35 84.14 38.23 101.30
N THR A 36 83.72 38.49 102.55
CA THR A 36 82.35 38.21 103.00
C THR A 36 81.38 39.29 102.54
N ALA A 37 81.79 40.56 102.67
CA ALA A 37 81.02 41.70 102.15
C ALA A 37 80.85 41.66 100.62
N ILE A 38 81.87 41.23 99.88
CA ILE A 38 81.78 41.09 98.41
C ILE A 38 80.83 39.95 98.01
N ARG A 39 80.72 38.89 98.83
CA ARG A 39 79.77 37.79 98.57
C ARG A 39 78.32 38.23 98.79
N GLU A 40 78.04 38.91 99.90
CA GLU A 40 76.70 39.44 100.17
C GLU A 40 76.29 40.47 99.12
N TRP A 41 77.20 41.36 98.72
CA TRP A 41 76.99 42.30 97.63
C TRP A 41 76.74 41.59 96.28
N MET A 42 77.43 40.48 96.01
CA MET A 42 77.24 39.69 94.80
C MET A 42 75.87 39.00 94.76
N GLU A 43 75.39 38.45 95.88
CA GLU A 43 74.05 37.86 95.94
C GLU A 43 72.94 38.92 95.85
N GLU A 44 73.13 40.09 96.48
CA GLU A 44 72.12 41.15 96.48
C GLU A 44 72.02 41.89 95.15
N TYR A 45 73.15 42.19 94.49
CA TYR A 45 73.18 43.06 93.31
C TYR A 45 73.53 42.35 92.00
N LEU A 46 74.08 41.14 92.02
CA LEU A 46 74.50 40.39 90.83
C LEU A 46 73.61 39.14 90.54
N GLY A 47 72.40 39.10 91.09
CA GLY A 47 71.42 38.04 90.85
C GLY A 47 70.77 38.08 89.45
N PRO A 48 70.15 36.96 89.01
CA PRO A 48 69.43 36.90 87.72
C PRO A 48 68.18 37.79 87.67
N ASP A 49 67.61 38.13 88.82
CA ASP A 49 66.39 38.94 88.93
C ASP A 49 66.67 40.46 88.90
N THR A 50 67.91 40.88 89.20
CA THR A 50 68.29 42.31 89.30
C THR A 50 69.11 42.82 88.11
N LEU A 51 69.58 41.93 87.24
CA LEU A 51 70.39 42.30 86.08
C LEU A 51 69.79 41.83 84.76
N LEU A 52 69.52 42.80 83.87
CA LEU A 52 69.07 42.54 82.49
C LEU A 52 70.05 41.62 81.75
N THR A 53 69.50 40.68 80.98
CA THR A 53 70.30 39.87 80.04
C THR A 53 70.74 40.73 78.84
N LYS A 54 71.77 40.26 78.10
CA LYS A 54 72.33 40.99 76.94
C LYS A 54 71.27 41.35 75.88
N ASP A 55 70.32 40.44 75.65
CA ASP A 55 69.26 40.63 74.68
C ASP A 55 68.20 41.63 75.17
N GLU A 56 67.85 41.58 76.47
CA GLU A 56 66.94 42.53 77.10
C GLU A 56 67.54 43.94 77.18
N ALA A 57 68.85 44.06 77.43
CA ALA A 57 69.55 45.33 77.44
C ALA A 57 69.62 45.95 76.04
N ALA A 58 69.84 45.12 75.00
CA ALA A 58 69.78 45.57 73.62
C ALA A 58 68.35 46.03 73.25
N LEU A 59 67.33 45.25 73.61
CA LEU A 59 65.93 45.59 73.39
C LEU A 59 65.53 46.88 74.12
N TYR A 60 65.90 47.03 75.39
CA TYR A 60 65.63 48.25 76.15
C TYR A 60 66.36 49.45 75.54
N ALA A 61 67.63 49.31 75.12
CA ALA A 61 68.34 50.38 74.43
C ALA A 61 67.69 50.77 73.09
N THR A 62 67.12 49.82 72.35
CA THR A 62 66.32 50.13 71.14
C THR A 62 65.01 50.83 71.48
N LEU A 63 64.30 50.37 72.52
CA LEU A 63 63.04 50.95 72.97
C LEU A 63 63.22 52.36 73.54
N SER A 64 64.28 52.60 74.32
CA SER A 64 64.65 53.93 74.83
C SER A 64 65.03 54.89 73.71
N LYS A 65 65.76 54.43 72.68
CA LYS A 65 66.07 55.26 71.50
C LYS A 65 64.81 55.62 70.69
N SER A 66 63.80 54.75 70.69
CA SER A 66 62.52 54.98 70.00
C SER A 66 61.50 55.81 70.81
N GLY A 67 61.76 56.07 72.11
CA GLY A 67 60.81 56.76 73.00
C GLY A 67 59.58 55.92 73.38
N GLU A 68 59.49 54.67 72.93
CA GLU A 68 58.37 53.77 73.23
C GLU A 68 58.43 53.18 74.64
N ALA A 69 59.63 53.12 75.25
CA ALA A 69 59.81 52.69 76.64
C ALA A 69 58.99 53.54 77.63
N GLU A 70 59.03 54.86 77.48
CA GLU A 70 58.29 55.79 78.34
C GLU A 70 56.79 55.77 78.04
N ARG A 71 56.38 55.57 76.78
CA ARG A 71 54.97 55.42 76.41
C ARG A 71 54.35 54.15 76.98
N LEU A 72 55.09 53.04 76.98
CA LEU A 72 54.64 51.76 77.54
C LEU A 72 54.59 51.82 79.08
N ALA A 73 55.55 52.49 79.72
CA ALA A 73 55.54 52.69 81.18
C ALA A 73 54.41 53.63 81.65
N ALA A 74 54.03 54.61 80.82
CA ALA A 74 52.91 55.51 81.10
C ALA A 74 51.54 54.96 80.68
N GLN A 75 51.50 53.78 80.05
CA GLN A 75 50.24 53.20 79.58
C GLN A 75 49.51 52.51 80.74
N ASP A 76 48.30 52.99 81.03
CA ASP A 76 47.42 52.40 82.03
C ASP A 76 46.86 51.06 81.51
N LEU A 77 47.51 49.97 81.91
CA LEU A 77 47.16 48.60 81.53
C LEU A 77 45.78 48.17 82.08
N SER A 78 45.13 48.98 82.91
CA SER A 78 43.76 48.72 83.39
C SER A 78 42.69 48.80 82.29
N SER A 79 43.00 49.46 81.17
CA SER A 79 42.11 49.57 79.99
C SER A 79 42.15 48.34 79.08
N ILE A 80 43.11 47.43 79.31
CA ILE A 80 43.10 46.11 78.71
C ILE A 80 42.12 45.30 79.56
N GLN A 81 40.83 45.38 79.19
CA GLN A 81 39.80 44.49 79.69
C GLN A 81 40.33 43.07 79.50
N GLY A 82 40.80 42.45 80.59
CA GLY A 82 41.34 41.11 80.55
C GLY A 82 40.31 40.23 79.89
N LEU A 83 40.71 39.50 78.83
CA LEU A 83 39.84 38.55 78.17
C LEU A 83 39.13 37.74 79.26
N ASN A 84 37.81 37.89 79.36
CA ASN A 84 37.05 37.19 80.37
C ASN A 84 37.00 35.72 79.95
N ASP A 85 37.49 34.84 80.82
CA ASP A 85 37.62 33.40 80.53
C ASP A 85 36.26 32.79 80.11
N THR A 86 35.16 33.38 80.56
CA THR A 86 33.79 33.02 80.18
C THR A 86 33.43 33.37 78.73
N GLU A 87 33.86 34.52 78.22
CA GLU A 87 33.59 34.94 76.83
C GLU A 87 34.39 34.08 75.84
N ILE A 88 35.62 33.70 76.20
CA ILE A 88 36.40 32.73 75.43
C ILE A 88 35.67 31.38 75.41
N GLN A 89 35.18 30.92 76.56
CA GLN A 89 34.48 29.64 76.67
C GLN A 89 33.18 29.64 75.83
N ASP A 90 32.39 30.71 75.88
CA ASP A 90 31.17 30.86 75.09
C ASP A 90 31.47 30.88 73.58
N ALA A 91 32.51 31.61 73.14
CA ALA A 91 32.95 31.63 71.75
C ALA A 91 33.45 30.25 71.29
N ILE A 92 34.14 29.50 72.15
CA ILE A 92 34.56 28.12 71.86
C ILE A 92 33.34 27.20 71.73
N GLU A 93 32.33 27.33 72.60
CA GLU A 93 31.11 26.53 72.51
C GLU A 93 30.28 26.87 71.26
N GLU A 94 30.17 28.15 70.90
CA GLU A 94 29.51 28.56 69.66
C GLU A 94 30.26 28.06 68.42
N LEU A 95 31.60 28.16 68.41
CA LEU A 95 32.43 27.59 67.35
C LEU A 95 32.24 26.08 67.25
N LYS A 96 32.26 25.34 68.36
CA LYS A 96 32.00 23.90 68.38
C LYS A 96 30.61 23.57 67.83
N ARG A 97 29.59 24.33 68.22
CA ARG A 97 28.22 24.16 67.70
C ARG A 97 28.14 24.44 66.21
N SER A 98 28.84 25.47 65.72
CA SER A 98 28.94 25.82 64.31
C SER A 98 29.68 24.75 63.52
N THR A 99 30.82 24.26 64.02
CA THR A 99 31.58 23.16 63.43
C THR A 99 30.73 21.89 63.31
N ALA A 100 30.01 21.52 64.38
CA ALA A 100 29.12 20.36 64.34
C ALA A 100 27.96 20.54 63.34
N ALA A 101 27.42 21.75 63.20
CA ALA A 101 26.39 22.04 62.21
C ALA A 101 26.94 21.95 60.77
N ILE A 102 28.14 22.47 60.53
CA ILE A 102 28.82 22.41 59.22
C ILE A 102 29.17 20.96 58.87
N GLU A 103 29.64 20.16 59.83
CA GLU A 103 29.96 18.75 59.61
C GLU A 103 28.71 17.96 59.22
N LYS A 104 27.60 18.14 59.96
CA LYS A 104 26.30 17.55 59.61
C LYS A 104 25.82 17.96 58.22
N GLN A 105 26.00 19.23 57.83
CA GLN A 105 25.67 19.69 56.48
C GLN A 105 26.59 19.08 55.42
N SER A 106 27.88 18.94 55.70
CA SER A 106 28.84 18.28 54.81
C SER A 106 28.50 16.81 54.58
N GLU A 107 28.13 16.09 55.64
CA GLU A 107 27.65 14.71 55.55
C GLU A 107 26.36 14.61 54.73
N ALA A 108 25.40 15.50 54.97
CA ALA A 108 24.17 15.56 54.19
C ALA A 108 24.47 15.81 52.69
N LEU A 109 25.34 16.77 52.37
CA LEU A 109 25.74 17.07 50.99
C LEU A 109 26.47 15.89 50.33
N LYS A 110 27.37 15.20 51.06
CA LYS A 110 28.02 13.98 50.57
C LYS A 110 27.00 12.88 50.28
N SER A 111 26.03 12.67 51.16
CA SER A 111 24.96 11.68 50.93
C SER A 111 24.09 12.04 49.71
N GLN A 112 23.75 13.32 49.54
CA GLN A 112 23.00 13.80 48.38
C GLN A 112 23.79 13.68 47.08
N GLN A 113 25.08 14.01 47.09
CA GLN A 113 25.99 13.84 45.95
C GLN A 113 26.08 12.35 45.55
N ASN A 114 26.21 11.46 46.53
CA ASN A 114 26.24 10.02 46.29
C ASN A 114 24.91 9.53 45.68
N ALA A 115 23.77 9.94 46.24
CA ALA A 115 22.45 9.60 45.71
C ALA A 115 22.25 10.11 44.27
N MET A 116 22.65 11.36 43.99
CA MET A 116 22.57 11.94 42.65
C MET A 116 23.48 11.21 41.67
N SER A 117 24.70 10.85 42.08
CA SER A 117 25.62 10.06 41.25
C SER A 117 25.06 8.67 40.92
N ALA A 118 24.36 8.04 41.87
CA ALA A 118 23.71 6.76 41.68
C ALA A 118 22.52 6.87 40.72
N LEU A 119 21.71 7.93 40.84
CA LEU A 119 20.61 8.21 39.91
C LEU A 119 21.11 8.43 38.48
N VAL A 120 22.15 9.25 38.28
CA VAL A 120 22.74 9.47 36.95
C VAL A 120 23.27 8.18 36.35
N LYS A 121 23.94 7.33 37.14
CA LYS A 121 24.41 6.01 36.68
C LYS A 121 23.23 5.10 36.30
N ASN A 122 22.17 5.08 37.10
CA ASN A 122 20.98 4.27 36.82
C ASN A 122 20.23 4.76 35.57
N GLU A 123 20.10 6.07 35.39
CA GLU A 123 19.48 6.66 34.20
C GLU A 123 20.26 6.29 32.94
N LYS A 124 21.60 6.41 32.96
CA LYS A 124 22.47 5.99 31.86
C LYS A 124 22.27 4.51 31.52
N ARG A 125 22.25 3.63 32.53
CA ARG A 125 21.99 2.18 32.35
C ARG A 125 20.60 1.92 31.77
N THR A 126 19.58 2.59 32.29
CA THR A 126 18.19 2.45 31.83
C THR A 126 18.04 2.92 30.39
N ARG A 127 18.63 4.07 30.06
CA ARG A 127 18.64 4.61 28.69
C ARG A 127 19.35 3.66 27.74
N GLN A 128 20.50 3.11 28.11
CA GLN A 128 21.22 2.12 27.31
C GLN A 128 20.39 0.83 27.11
N SER A 129 19.74 0.33 28.15
CA SER A 129 18.86 -0.85 28.04
C SER A 129 17.66 -0.57 27.13
N ARG A 130 17.06 0.62 27.22
CA ARG A 130 15.95 1.06 26.35
C ARG A 130 16.38 1.18 24.90
N THR A 131 17.53 1.80 24.63
CA THR A 131 18.04 1.93 23.25
C THR A 131 18.40 0.57 22.68
N GLN A 132 19.02 -0.33 23.45
CA GLN A 132 19.31 -1.70 23.01
C GLN A 132 18.03 -2.47 22.68
N THR A 133 17.02 -2.39 23.54
CA THR A 133 15.73 -3.06 23.32
C THR A 133 15.03 -2.51 22.07
N SER A 134 14.95 -1.18 21.95
CA SER A 134 14.37 -0.51 20.78
C SER A 134 15.10 -0.88 19.48
N ASN A 135 16.44 -0.86 19.49
CA ASN A 135 17.24 -1.28 18.33
C ASN A 135 17.01 -2.75 17.97
N SER A 136 16.85 -3.64 18.96
CA SER A 136 16.54 -5.05 18.71
C SER A 136 15.15 -5.24 18.09
N GLN A 137 14.16 -4.47 18.56
CA GLN A 137 12.81 -4.46 18.00
C GLN A 137 12.81 -3.92 16.58
N LEU A 138 13.52 -2.82 16.32
CA LEU A 138 13.66 -2.24 14.99
C LEU A 138 14.31 -3.22 14.01
N LYS A 139 15.36 -3.94 14.43
CA LYS A 139 15.98 -4.99 13.61
C LYS A 139 15.01 -6.13 13.30
N LYS A 140 14.25 -6.61 14.29
CA LYS A 140 13.21 -7.64 14.08
C LYS A 140 12.13 -7.17 13.11
N TRP A 141 11.65 -5.94 13.29
CA TRP A 141 10.65 -5.33 12.41
C TRP A 141 11.16 -5.19 10.97
N ASN A 142 12.38 -4.71 10.78
CA ASN A 142 12.98 -4.59 9.46
C ASN A 142 13.19 -5.97 8.80
N ALA A 143 13.61 -6.98 9.56
CA ALA A 143 13.73 -8.35 9.05
C ALA A 143 12.37 -8.92 8.63
N GLN A 144 11.33 -8.73 9.45
CA GLN A 144 9.97 -9.17 9.12
C GLN A 144 9.41 -8.43 7.91
N LYS A 145 9.59 -7.11 7.84
CA LYS A 145 9.21 -6.30 6.67
C LYS A 145 9.92 -6.79 5.41
N GLY A 146 11.23 -7.06 5.49
CA GLY A 146 12.00 -7.60 4.37
C GLY A 146 11.51 -8.98 3.94
N HIS A 147 11.18 -9.86 4.90
CA HIS A 147 10.63 -11.18 4.61
C HIS A 147 9.26 -11.10 3.91
N VAL A 148 8.34 -10.27 4.43
CA VAL A 148 7.02 -10.04 3.82
C VAL A 148 7.18 -9.43 2.42
N SER A 149 8.11 -8.48 2.23
CA SER A 149 8.37 -7.89 0.92
C SER A 149 8.83 -8.93 -0.10
N LYS A 150 9.72 -9.85 0.30
CA LYS A 150 10.17 -10.94 -0.57
C LYS A 150 9.04 -11.91 -0.90
N ALA A 151 8.23 -12.28 0.09
CA ALA A 151 7.08 -13.15 -0.14
C ALA A 151 6.06 -12.52 -1.10
N ILE A 152 5.84 -11.19 -1.01
CA ILE A 152 5.01 -10.45 -1.96
C ILE A 152 5.62 -10.50 -3.37
N GLU A 153 6.92 -10.25 -3.50
CA GLU A 153 7.63 -10.32 -4.78
C GLU A 153 7.54 -11.71 -5.41
N GLU A 154 7.85 -12.76 -4.65
CA GLU A 154 7.74 -14.16 -5.09
C GLU A 154 6.31 -14.52 -5.53
N LEU A 155 5.29 -14.15 -4.73
CA LEU A 155 3.89 -14.40 -5.07
C LEU A 155 3.46 -13.64 -6.33
N SER A 156 3.86 -12.37 -6.45
CA SER A 156 3.56 -11.56 -7.63
C SER A 156 4.22 -12.10 -8.90
N GLN A 157 5.46 -12.58 -8.79
CA GLN A 157 6.18 -13.20 -9.89
C GLN A 157 5.53 -14.54 -10.26
N SER A 158 5.14 -15.35 -9.28
CA SER A 158 4.39 -16.60 -9.51
C SER A 158 3.06 -16.33 -10.21
N LEU A 159 2.32 -15.30 -9.78
CA LEU A 159 1.06 -14.91 -10.41
C LEU A 159 1.28 -14.45 -11.86
N ALA A 160 2.33 -13.66 -12.10
CA ALA A 160 2.69 -13.21 -13.45
C ALA A 160 3.01 -14.40 -14.37
N TYR A 161 3.76 -15.39 -13.88
CA TYR A 161 4.05 -16.61 -14.63
C TYR A 161 2.78 -17.42 -14.92
N GLN A 162 1.93 -17.63 -13.91
CA GLN A 162 0.65 -18.34 -14.11
C GLN A 162 -0.26 -17.61 -15.11
N SER A 163 -0.31 -16.27 -15.06
CA SER A 163 -1.08 -15.48 -16.00
C SER A 163 -0.52 -15.58 -17.42
N ALA A 164 0.80 -15.57 -17.59
CA ALA A 164 1.44 -15.72 -18.89
C ALA A 164 1.22 -17.12 -19.48
N ASP A 165 1.31 -18.16 -18.64
CA ASP A 165 1.07 -19.55 -19.02
C ASP A 165 -0.39 -19.76 -19.46
N LEU A 166 -1.36 -19.25 -18.67
CA LEU A 166 -2.78 -19.31 -19.02
C LEU A 166 -3.08 -18.55 -20.32
N GLU A 167 -2.47 -17.38 -20.53
CA GLU A 167 -2.64 -16.63 -21.78
C GLU A 167 -2.03 -17.38 -22.98
N GLN A 168 -0.91 -18.07 -22.79
CA GLN A 168 -0.32 -18.92 -23.83
C GLN A 168 -1.20 -20.13 -24.12
N GLN A 169 -1.73 -20.80 -23.09
CA GLN A 169 -2.67 -21.91 -23.24
C GLN A 169 -3.95 -21.47 -23.95
N ARG A 170 -4.47 -20.29 -23.60
CA ARG A 170 -5.61 -19.67 -24.28
C ARG A 170 -5.31 -19.47 -25.76
N LYS A 171 -4.19 -18.86 -26.12
CA LYS A 171 -3.81 -18.65 -27.54
C LYS A 171 -3.67 -19.96 -28.31
N ALA A 172 -3.09 -20.99 -27.69
CA ALA A 172 -3.00 -22.32 -28.30
C ALA A 172 -4.39 -22.94 -28.50
N SER A 173 -5.27 -22.85 -27.49
CA SER A 173 -6.65 -23.34 -27.61
C SER A 173 -7.43 -22.57 -28.69
N GLU A 174 -7.27 -21.25 -28.77
CA GLU A 174 -7.92 -20.42 -29.79
C GLU A 174 -7.46 -20.80 -31.19
N ALA A 175 -6.15 -21.03 -31.38
CA ALA A 175 -5.61 -21.49 -32.66
C ALA A 175 -6.17 -22.87 -33.04
N SER A 176 -6.26 -23.80 -32.09
CA SER A 176 -6.85 -25.13 -32.35
C SER A 176 -8.33 -25.04 -32.71
N VAL A 177 -9.11 -24.20 -32.01
CA VAL A 177 -10.53 -24.01 -32.31
C VAL A 177 -10.71 -23.40 -33.69
N LYS A 178 -9.95 -22.35 -34.03
CA LYS A 178 -9.96 -21.76 -35.37
C LYS A 178 -9.67 -22.81 -36.44
N GLN A 179 -8.63 -23.62 -36.25
CA GLN A 179 -8.30 -24.69 -37.18
C GLN A 179 -9.44 -25.70 -37.33
N THR A 180 -10.06 -26.14 -36.22
CA THR A 180 -11.19 -27.07 -36.30
C THR A 180 -12.40 -26.47 -37.02
N VAL A 181 -12.68 -25.18 -36.80
CA VAL A 181 -13.78 -24.47 -37.47
C VAL A 181 -13.47 -24.34 -38.97
N ASP A 182 -12.24 -23.96 -39.33
CA ASP A 182 -11.81 -23.86 -40.73
C ASP A 182 -11.90 -25.22 -41.45
N ASP A 183 -11.52 -26.31 -40.77
CA ASP A 183 -11.61 -27.68 -41.32
C ASP A 183 -13.08 -28.11 -41.53
N ILE A 184 -13.98 -27.80 -40.59
CA ILE A 184 -15.42 -28.06 -40.71
C ILE A 184 -16.00 -27.26 -41.88
N LEU A 185 -15.78 -25.94 -41.91
CA LEU A 185 -16.28 -25.08 -42.98
C LEU A 185 -15.78 -25.53 -44.36
N ARG A 186 -14.51 -25.94 -44.45
CA ARG A 186 -13.95 -26.49 -45.68
C ARG A 186 -14.57 -27.83 -46.07
N SER A 187 -14.98 -28.65 -45.09
CA SER A 187 -15.70 -29.89 -45.37
C SER A 187 -17.12 -29.62 -45.87
N ASP A 188 -17.79 -28.63 -45.29
CA ASP A 188 -19.12 -28.18 -45.71
C ASP A 188 -19.08 -27.59 -47.12
N ASP A 189 -18.09 -26.76 -47.44
CA ASP A 189 -17.89 -26.20 -48.78
C ASP A 189 -17.73 -27.31 -49.83
N LYS A 190 -17.03 -28.40 -49.50
CA LYS A 190 -16.91 -29.57 -50.40
C LYS A 190 -18.24 -30.28 -50.57
N LEU A 191 -19.03 -30.43 -49.49
CA LEU A 191 -20.36 -31.03 -49.57
C LEU A 191 -21.29 -30.17 -50.42
N LEU A 192 -21.34 -28.86 -50.20
CA LEU A 192 -22.12 -27.92 -50.99
C LEU A 192 -21.70 -27.95 -52.46
N ALA A 193 -20.40 -27.98 -52.77
CA ALA A 193 -19.92 -28.14 -54.14
C ALA A 193 -20.38 -29.47 -54.76
N SER A 194 -20.39 -30.56 -53.99
CA SER A 194 -20.88 -31.86 -54.47
C SER A 194 -22.40 -31.86 -54.71
N LEU A 195 -23.17 -31.19 -53.85
CA LEU A 195 -24.61 -31.02 -54.02
C LEU A 195 -24.93 -30.13 -55.22
N GLN A 196 -24.17 -29.04 -55.42
CA GLN A 196 -24.31 -28.19 -56.59
C GLN A 196 -24.02 -28.97 -57.87
N LYS A 197 -22.97 -29.79 -57.88
CA LYS A 197 -22.67 -30.67 -59.01
C LYS A 197 -23.82 -31.65 -59.26
N LEU A 198 -24.34 -32.29 -58.22
CA LEU A 198 -25.48 -33.21 -58.34
C LEU A 198 -26.73 -32.48 -58.86
N ALA A 199 -27.02 -31.28 -58.37
CA ALA A 199 -28.14 -30.46 -58.82
C ALA A 199 -27.97 -30.01 -60.29
N SER A 200 -26.73 -29.75 -60.72
CA SER A 200 -26.42 -29.42 -62.12
C SER A 200 -26.57 -30.64 -63.03
N ASP A 201 -26.17 -31.83 -62.54
CA ASP A 201 -26.41 -33.11 -63.22
C ASP A 201 -27.91 -33.47 -63.24
N LEU A 202 -28.69 -32.93 -62.30
CA LEU A 202 -30.15 -33.06 -62.21
C LEU A 202 -30.91 -31.99 -63.01
N ASP A 203 -30.26 -31.31 -63.96
CA ASP A 203 -30.81 -30.28 -64.87
C ASP A 203 -32.32 -30.50 -65.04
N PRO A 204 -33.18 -29.51 -64.69
CA PRO A 204 -34.61 -29.74 -64.63
C PRO A 204 -35.01 -30.28 -65.98
N ILE A 205 -35.37 -31.56 -65.99
CA ILE A 205 -36.07 -32.19 -67.09
C ILE A 205 -37.29 -31.29 -67.23
N GLN A 206 -37.22 -30.26 -68.09
CA GLN A 206 -38.36 -29.45 -68.50
C GLN A 206 -39.27 -30.47 -69.12
N SER A 207 -40.17 -30.98 -68.27
CA SER A 207 -40.68 -32.31 -68.49
C SER A 207 -41.56 -32.24 -69.71
N ASP A 208 -41.66 -33.36 -70.40
CA ASP A 208 -42.62 -33.50 -71.48
C ASP A 208 -44.03 -33.04 -71.01
N ASP A 209 -44.28 -33.07 -69.70
CA ASP A 209 -45.49 -32.56 -69.05
C ASP A 209 -45.65 -31.04 -69.12
N ASP A 210 -44.62 -30.22 -68.98
CA ASP A 210 -44.73 -28.76 -69.13
C ASP A 210 -45.15 -28.39 -70.57
N LYS A 211 -44.58 -29.10 -71.55
CA LYS A 211 -44.96 -28.97 -72.97
C LYS A 211 -46.37 -29.50 -73.21
N ALA A 212 -46.76 -30.60 -72.57
CA ALA A 212 -48.10 -31.17 -72.65
C ALA A 212 -49.16 -30.23 -72.04
N ILE A 213 -48.89 -29.63 -70.88
CA ILE A 213 -49.77 -28.67 -70.20
C ILE A 213 -49.97 -27.42 -71.08
N SER A 214 -48.89 -26.89 -71.66
CA SER A 214 -48.95 -25.79 -72.63
C SER A 214 -49.86 -26.14 -73.82
N ARG A 215 -49.68 -27.33 -74.40
CA ARG A 215 -50.47 -27.80 -75.54
C ARG A 215 -51.95 -28.00 -75.21
N ILE A 216 -52.26 -28.52 -74.03
CA ILE A 216 -53.65 -28.74 -73.57
C ILE A 216 -54.36 -27.40 -73.35
N LYS A 217 -53.67 -26.40 -72.78
CA LYS A 217 -54.21 -25.05 -72.63
C LYS A 217 -54.52 -24.41 -73.99
N ASP A 218 -53.63 -24.53 -74.98
CA ASP A 218 -53.86 -24.03 -76.34
C ASP A 218 -55.06 -24.72 -77.02
N LEU A 219 -55.16 -26.06 -76.91
CA LEU A 219 -56.29 -26.81 -77.46
C LEU A 219 -57.62 -26.43 -76.80
N CYS A 220 -57.65 -26.22 -75.48
CA CYS A 220 -58.85 -25.77 -74.77
C CYS A 220 -59.27 -24.36 -75.24
N ALA A 221 -58.32 -23.44 -75.40
CA ALA A 221 -58.61 -22.09 -75.91
C ALA A 221 -59.22 -22.13 -77.33
N ARG A 222 -58.68 -22.98 -78.22
CA ARG A 222 -59.26 -23.18 -79.57
C ARG A 222 -60.65 -23.78 -79.53
N LEU A 223 -60.89 -24.76 -78.65
CA LEU A 223 -62.21 -25.37 -78.47
C LEU A 223 -63.24 -24.33 -77.99
N ILE A 224 -62.90 -23.52 -77.00
CA ILE A 224 -63.75 -22.42 -76.51
C ILE A 224 -64.09 -21.47 -77.66
N LYS A 225 -63.09 -21.03 -78.43
CA LYS A 225 -63.31 -20.15 -79.58
C LYS A 225 -64.30 -20.73 -80.59
N HIS A 226 -64.08 -21.98 -81.03
CA HIS A 226 -64.95 -22.62 -82.02
C HIS A 226 -66.36 -22.91 -81.50
N THR A 227 -66.50 -23.24 -80.21
CA THR A 227 -67.83 -23.46 -79.60
C THR A 227 -68.61 -22.16 -79.50
N VAL A 228 -67.98 -21.05 -79.09
CA VAL A 228 -68.60 -19.72 -79.06
C VAL A 228 -69.02 -19.27 -80.46
N GLU A 229 -68.12 -19.36 -81.44
CA GLU A 229 -68.43 -19.05 -82.85
C GLU A 229 -69.57 -19.93 -83.40
N GLY A 230 -69.56 -21.22 -83.07
CA GLY A 230 -70.60 -22.17 -83.48
C GLY A 230 -71.97 -21.92 -82.85
N ILE A 231 -72.02 -21.50 -81.58
CA ILE A 231 -73.27 -21.15 -80.91
C ILE A 231 -73.80 -19.81 -81.46
N ARG A 232 -72.93 -18.79 -81.62
CA ARG A 232 -73.32 -17.50 -82.20
C ARG A 232 -73.88 -17.64 -83.61
N THR A 233 -73.22 -18.38 -84.48
CA THR A 233 -73.70 -18.61 -85.86
C THR A 233 -75.02 -19.40 -85.91
N LYS A 234 -75.25 -20.34 -85.00
CA LYS A 234 -76.54 -21.02 -84.87
C LYS A 234 -77.63 -20.06 -84.41
N LEU A 235 -77.32 -19.18 -83.48
CA LEU A 235 -78.23 -18.18 -82.94
C LEU A 235 -78.59 -17.15 -84.03
N ASP A 236 -77.60 -16.63 -84.75
CA ASP A 236 -77.79 -15.73 -85.91
C ASP A 236 -78.71 -16.38 -86.96
N ARG A 237 -78.49 -17.67 -87.25
CA ARG A 237 -79.32 -18.43 -88.19
C ARG A 237 -80.77 -18.55 -87.70
N ILE A 238 -80.99 -18.85 -86.42
CA ILE A 238 -82.33 -18.97 -85.84
C ILE A 238 -83.03 -17.60 -85.87
N TYR A 239 -82.31 -16.53 -85.52
CA TYR A 239 -82.81 -15.17 -85.57
C TYR A 239 -83.24 -14.76 -86.98
N LEU A 240 -82.40 -14.98 -88.00
CA LEU A 240 -82.74 -14.71 -89.40
C LEU A 240 -83.90 -15.57 -89.90
N HIS A 241 -83.98 -16.83 -89.48
CA HIS A 241 -85.09 -17.73 -89.83
C HIS A 241 -86.40 -17.29 -89.15
N ALA A 242 -86.35 -16.79 -87.91
CA ALA A 242 -87.49 -16.23 -87.21
C ALA A 242 -88.00 -14.95 -87.88
N LEU A 243 -87.10 -14.04 -88.27
CA LEU A 243 -87.42 -12.84 -89.06
C LEU A 243 -88.10 -13.19 -90.39
N GLN A 244 -87.58 -14.19 -91.11
CA GLN A 244 -88.15 -14.64 -92.38
C GLN A 244 -89.57 -15.23 -92.23
N ASN A 245 -89.85 -15.88 -91.10
CA ASN A 245 -91.18 -16.42 -90.80
C ASN A 245 -92.15 -15.36 -90.25
N SER A 246 -91.66 -14.37 -89.50
CA SER A 246 -92.45 -13.25 -88.98
C SER A 246 -92.94 -12.32 -90.09
N ALA A 247 -92.20 -12.16 -91.18
CA ALA A 247 -92.61 -11.36 -92.35
C ALA A 247 -93.88 -11.89 -93.07
N ARG A 248 -94.44 -13.03 -92.64
CA ARG A 248 -95.64 -13.66 -93.19
C ARG A 248 -96.87 -13.60 -92.27
N SER A 249 -96.76 -13.00 -91.07
CA SER A 249 -97.86 -12.88 -90.09
C SER A 249 -97.86 -11.48 -89.47
N GLU A 250 -99.02 -11.04 -88.98
CA GLU A 250 -99.33 -9.64 -88.54
C GLU A 250 -98.30 -8.98 -87.61
N GLU A 251 -98.29 -7.64 -87.64
CA GLU A 251 -97.33 -6.73 -86.99
C GLU A 251 -97.06 -7.09 -85.51
N PRO A 252 -95.78 -7.26 -85.11
CA PRO A 252 -95.43 -7.55 -83.72
C PRO A 252 -95.52 -6.29 -82.84
N ASP A 253 -95.89 -6.47 -81.57
CA ASP A 253 -95.90 -5.43 -80.56
C ASP A 253 -94.47 -4.92 -80.32
N SER A 254 -94.27 -3.60 -80.40
CA SER A 254 -92.93 -3.00 -80.40
C SER A 254 -92.18 -3.25 -79.08
N GLN A 255 -92.90 -3.38 -77.97
CA GLN A 255 -92.31 -3.64 -76.65
C GLN A 255 -91.80 -5.09 -76.53
N GLU A 256 -92.51 -6.09 -77.06
CA GLU A 256 -92.07 -7.49 -77.02
C GLU A 256 -90.79 -7.69 -77.86
N THR A 257 -90.65 -6.94 -78.96
CA THR A 257 -89.44 -7.02 -79.79
C THR A 257 -88.20 -6.39 -79.14
N THR A 258 -88.38 -5.35 -78.32
CA THR A 258 -87.27 -4.76 -77.56
C THR A 258 -86.83 -5.64 -76.41
N ASP A 259 -87.78 -6.23 -75.69
CA ASP A 259 -87.49 -7.12 -74.56
C ASP A 259 -86.75 -8.39 -75.04
N LEU A 260 -87.16 -8.97 -76.18
CA LEU A 260 -86.46 -10.10 -76.80
C LEU A 260 -85.07 -9.74 -77.32
N GLN A 261 -84.86 -8.50 -77.78
CA GLN A 261 -83.54 -8.03 -78.20
C GLN A 261 -82.59 -7.91 -77.00
N GLU A 262 -83.06 -7.36 -75.88
CA GLU A 262 -82.27 -7.28 -74.64
C GLU A 262 -81.92 -8.68 -74.09
N GLU A 263 -82.87 -9.62 -74.11
CA GLU A 263 -82.61 -11.02 -73.75
C GLU A 263 -81.57 -11.69 -74.68
N LEU A 264 -81.62 -11.37 -75.97
CA LEU A 264 -80.67 -11.89 -76.96
C LEU A 264 -79.25 -11.37 -76.70
N GLU A 265 -79.11 -10.06 -76.47
CA GLU A 265 -77.83 -9.42 -76.15
C GLU A 265 -77.24 -9.96 -74.83
N SER A 266 -78.11 -10.19 -73.83
CA SER A 266 -77.76 -10.89 -72.59
C SER A 266 -77.22 -12.29 -72.89
N LEU A 267 -77.91 -13.08 -73.71
CA LEU A 267 -77.48 -14.43 -74.09
C LEU A 267 -76.13 -14.41 -74.84
N TYR A 268 -75.89 -13.46 -75.74
CA TYR A 268 -74.60 -13.32 -76.44
C TYR A 268 -73.42 -13.04 -75.49
N SER A 269 -73.69 -12.33 -74.39
CA SER A 269 -72.69 -12.03 -73.36
C SER A 269 -72.36 -13.25 -72.49
N GLU A 270 -73.31 -14.16 -72.29
CA GLU A 270 -73.17 -15.34 -71.44
C GLU A 270 -72.52 -16.55 -72.14
N ILE A 271 -72.61 -16.63 -73.48
CA ILE A 271 -72.06 -17.76 -74.27
C ILE A 271 -70.55 -17.97 -74.01
N LEU A 272 -69.75 -16.91 -73.93
CA LEU A 272 -68.29 -17.01 -73.74
C LEU A 272 -67.91 -17.52 -72.33
N PRO A 273 -68.40 -16.90 -71.23
CA PRO A 273 -68.16 -17.41 -69.88
C PRO A 273 -68.58 -18.88 -69.69
N VAL A 274 -69.74 -19.28 -70.22
CA VAL A 274 -70.24 -20.65 -70.09
C VAL A 274 -69.40 -21.63 -70.88
N ALA A 275 -68.99 -21.28 -72.11
CA ALA A 275 -68.10 -22.10 -72.92
C ALA A 275 -66.72 -22.28 -72.26
N GLN A 276 -66.18 -21.22 -71.66
CA GLN A 276 -64.92 -21.27 -70.92
C GLN A 276 -65.03 -22.19 -69.71
N MET A 277 -66.03 -21.99 -68.85
CA MET A 277 -66.23 -22.82 -67.65
C MET A 277 -66.44 -24.30 -68.03
N SER A 278 -67.21 -24.57 -69.09
CA SER A 278 -67.45 -25.91 -69.60
C SER A 278 -66.16 -26.59 -70.09
N ALA A 279 -65.35 -25.89 -70.90
CA ALA A 279 -64.09 -26.44 -71.41
C ALA A 279 -63.06 -26.66 -70.30
N GLU A 280 -62.99 -25.73 -69.33
CA GLU A 280 -62.12 -25.87 -68.16
C GLU A 280 -62.51 -27.06 -67.30
N GLN A 281 -63.81 -27.25 -67.04
CA GLN A 281 -64.31 -28.34 -66.20
C GLN A 281 -64.20 -29.71 -66.89
N GLN A 282 -64.45 -29.80 -68.19
CA GLN A 282 -64.46 -31.07 -68.92
C GLN A 282 -63.08 -31.54 -69.36
N PHE A 283 -62.18 -30.62 -69.71
CA PHE A 283 -60.91 -30.97 -70.37
C PHE A 283 -59.69 -30.51 -69.59
N LEU A 284 -59.64 -29.25 -69.13
CA LEU A 284 -58.44 -28.70 -68.49
C LEU A 284 -58.20 -29.29 -67.10
N GLN A 285 -59.21 -29.26 -66.23
CA GLN A 285 -59.10 -29.75 -64.85
C GLN A 285 -58.80 -31.25 -64.77
N PRO A 286 -59.45 -32.14 -65.54
CA PRO A 286 -59.13 -33.57 -65.53
C PRO A 286 -57.73 -33.85 -66.09
N ALA A 287 -57.29 -33.14 -67.12
CA ALA A 287 -55.97 -33.32 -67.70
C ALA A 287 -54.86 -32.91 -66.74
N LEU A 288 -54.99 -31.77 -66.04
CA LEU A 288 -54.02 -31.34 -65.03
C LEU A 288 -53.93 -32.33 -63.87
N LYS A 289 -55.06 -32.90 -63.42
CA LYS A 289 -55.07 -33.93 -62.37
C LYS A 289 -54.40 -35.22 -62.83
N ALA A 290 -54.60 -35.65 -64.08
CA ALA A 290 -53.96 -36.85 -64.61
C ALA A 290 -52.43 -36.69 -64.71
N ILE A 291 -51.96 -35.51 -65.13
CA ILE A 291 -50.53 -35.19 -65.22
C ILE A 291 -49.90 -35.13 -63.82
N ALA A 292 -50.54 -34.46 -62.86
CA ALA A 292 -50.05 -34.40 -61.48
C ALA A 292 -50.01 -35.78 -60.80
N ALA A 293 -50.97 -36.66 -61.09
CA ALA A 293 -50.97 -38.03 -60.58
C ALA A 293 -49.83 -38.88 -61.18
N ALA A 294 -49.47 -38.67 -62.44
CA ALA A 294 -48.35 -39.34 -63.08
C ALA A 294 -47.00 -38.89 -62.50
N ASP A 295 -46.83 -37.60 -62.23
CA ASP A 295 -45.63 -37.05 -61.61
C ASP A 295 -45.45 -37.54 -60.16
N GLY A 296 -46.53 -37.58 -59.38
CA GLY A 296 -46.50 -38.14 -58.02
C GLY A 296 -46.05 -39.60 -57.95
N GLN A 297 -46.46 -40.43 -58.91
CA GLN A 297 -45.97 -41.81 -59.02
C GLN A 297 -44.50 -41.90 -59.45
N GLY A 298 -44.02 -40.95 -60.25
CA GLY A 298 -42.60 -40.83 -60.61
C GLY A 298 -41.72 -40.47 -59.41
N GLN A 299 -42.16 -39.49 -58.61
CA GLN A 299 -41.47 -39.04 -57.41
C GLN A 299 -41.44 -40.10 -56.31
N GLU A 300 -42.52 -40.87 -56.11
CA GLU A 300 -42.55 -41.97 -55.14
C GLU A 300 -41.55 -43.08 -55.53
N ARG A 301 -41.44 -43.41 -56.82
CA ARG A 301 -40.44 -44.36 -57.31
C ARG A 301 -39.01 -43.85 -57.17
N ALA A 302 -38.78 -42.55 -57.41
CA ALA A 302 -37.49 -41.92 -57.19
C ALA A 302 -37.11 -41.90 -55.70
N ALA A 303 -38.06 -41.60 -54.81
CA ALA A 303 -37.85 -41.64 -53.36
C ALA A 303 -37.50 -43.06 -52.87
N ILE A 304 -38.17 -44.10 -53.38
CA ILE A 304 -37.84 -45.50 -53.09
C ILE A 304 -36.42 -45.86 -53.59
N ALA A 305 -36.03 -45.39 -54.78
CA ALA A 305 -34.70 -45.61 -55.32
C ALA A 305 -33.61 -44.90 -54.48
N VAL A 306 -33.86 -43.68 -54.02
CA VAL A 306 -32.96 -42.94 -53.14
C VAL A 306 -32.87 -43.60 -51.76
N GLU A 307 -33.98 -44.10 -51.20
CA GLU A 307 -33.94 -44.89 -49.96
C GLU A 307 -33.08 -46.15 -50.13
N TYR A 308 -33.15 -46.82 -51.29
CA TYR A 308 -32.35 -48.00 -51.59
C TYR A 308 -30.84 -47.70 -51.71
N VAL A 309 -30.47 -46.52 -52.21
CA VAL A 309 -29.06 -46.07 -52.33
C VAL A 309 -28.52 -45.52 -51.01
N CYS A 310 -29.34 -44.82 -50.23
CA CYS A 310 -28.97 -44.23 -48.95
C CYS A 310 -29.01 -45.22 -47.77
N ARG A 311 -29.58 -46.42 -47.94
CA ARG A 311 -29.49 -47.49 -46.94
C ARG A 311 -28.15 -48.20 -47.13
N PRO A 312 -27.12 -47.93 -46.29
CA PRO A 312 -25.87 -48.66 -46.40
C PRO A 312 -26.18 -50.15 -46.22
N SER A 313 -25.65 -50.96 -47.14
CA SER A 313 -25.63 -52.41 -47.05
C SER A 313 -24.87 -52.80 -45.78
N ASN A 314 -25.59 -52.91 -44.67
CA ASN A 314 -25.07 -53.32 -43.37
C ASN A 314 -24.93 -54.85 -43.36
N ILE A 315 -24.16 -55.37 -44.32
CA ILE A 315 -23.85 -56.78 -44.45
C ILE A 315 -22.35 -56.89 -44.72
N SER A 316 -21.59 -57.01 -43.64
CA SER A 316 -20.36 -57.82 -43.49
C SER A 316 -19.33 -57.11 -42.61
N THR A 317 -19.49 -57.25 -41.29
CA THR A 317 -18.34 -57.21 -40.38
C THR A 317 -18.60 -58.22 -39.25
N GLN A 318 -18.40 -59.50 -39.57
CA GLN A 318 -18.10 -60.55 -38.58
C GLN A 318 -16.91 -61.35 -39.08
N SER A 319 -15.71 -60.91 -38.67
CA SER A 319 -14.57 -61.73 -38.26
C SER A 319 -13.50 -60.82 -37.68
#